data_AF-A0A3M1GUQ4-F1
#
_entry.id   AF-A0A3M1GUQ4-F1
#
_cell.length_a   1.000
_cell.length_b   1.000
_cell.length_c   1.000
_cell.angle_alpha   90.00
_cell.angle_beta   90.00
_cell.angle_gamma   90.00
#
_symmetry.space_group_name_H-M   'P 1'
#
loop_
_entity.id
_entity.type
_entity.pdbx_description
1 polymer ?
#
loop_
_entity_poly.entity_id
_entity_poly.type
_entity_poly.pdbx_seq_one_letter_code
_entity_poly.pdbx_strand_id
1 'polypeptide(L)'
;VQDGNVSFTITLTTPACPLKNQIESEAAAAVKAIPGVKNVSVNFDSNVPTDSRLMGKLNIGVRNAIAVASGKGGVGKSTMSTNLAISLALEGARVGLLDADVYGPNIPIMMGIHDRPRARDNKIIPPEAYGVKLMSMGFLIDPSEAVIWRGPMIHSAIRQFLEDVNWGNLDYLVVDLPPGTGDASLSLAQSLSLTGAVIVTTPQKVALSDVVRGVKMFQQLNVPILGVIENMSYFVAPDTGKRYDIFGHGGGADMARQVGVEFLGEVPLEPTVREGGDEGQPIVVRDPSSPAAQAIREIAQKIAAAVSVQHLGPAGGFQSDPVLKVLN
;
A
#
# COMPACT_ATOMS: atom_id res chain seq x y z
N VAL A 1 31.08 10.50 -18.21
CA VAL A 1 31.05 11.54 -19.26
C VAL A 1 31.89 11.07 -20.43
N GLN A 2 31.33 11.03 -21.64
CA GLN A 2 32.05 10.70 -22.89
C GLN A 2 31.58 11.65 -23.99
N ASP A 3 32.50 12.39 -24.62
CA ASP A 3 32.23 13.30 -25.76
C ASP A 3 31.10 14.34 -25.54
N GLY A 4 30.97 14.83 -24.31
CA GLY A 4 29.90 15.76 -23.92
C GLY A 4 28.56 15.09 -23.61
N ASN A 5 28.47 13.76 -23.69
CA ASN A 5 27.33 13.00 -23.19
C ASN A 5 27.58 12.65 -21.71
N VAL A 6 26.65 13.05 -20.85
CA VAL A 6 26.66 12.75 -19.43
C VAL A 6 25.51 11.79 -19.13
N SER A 7 25.83 10.63 -18.54
CA SER A 7 24.84 9.72 -17.96
C SER A 7 25.10 9.56 -16.47
N PHE A 8 24.02 9.53 -15.68
CA PHE A 8 24.08 9.27 -14.24
C PHE A 8 22.78 8.63 -13.76
N THR A 9 22.83 8.03 -12.58
CA THR A 9 21.68 7.34 -11.96
C THR A 9 21.30 8.04 -10.67
N ILE A 10 20.03 8.40 -10.52
CA ILE A 10 19.46 8.89 -9.26
C ILE A 10 18.77 7.71 -8.58
N THR A 11 19.26 7.35 -7.39
CA THR A 11 18.62 6.32 -6.56
C THR A 11 17.59 6.96 -5.64
N LEU A 12 16.31 6.66 -5.87
CA LEU A 12 15.20 7.12 -5.05
C LEU A 12 14.99 6.19 -3.85
N THR A 13 14.43 6.72 -2.76
CA THR A 13 14.05 5.92 -1.59
C THR A 13 12.74 5.14 -1.79
N THR A 14 12.02 5.40 -2.87
CA THR A 14 10.88 4.60 -3.31
C THR A 14 10.71 4.71 -4.82
N PRO A 15 10.35 3.61 -5.51
CA PRO A 15 10.04 3.67 -6.94
C PRO A 15 8.78 4.51 -7.23
N ALA A 16 7.84 4.59 -6.28
CA ALA A 16 6.61 5.38 -6.37
C ALA A 16 6.80 6.86 -5.99
N CYS A 17 7.97 7.45 -6.28
CA CYS A 17 8.24 8.84 -5.92
C CYS A 17 7.42 9.79 -6.81
N PRO A 18 6.50 10.59 -6.24
CA PRO A 18 5.66 11.50 -7.03
C PRO A 18 6.46 12.61 -7.72
N LEU A 19 7.66 12.91 -7.21
CA LEU A 19 8.53 13.96 -7.72
C LEU A 19 9.52 13.47 -8.78
N LYS A 20 9.44 12.19 -9.22
CA LYS A 20 10.41 11.60 -10.16
C LYS A 20 10.62 12.46 -11.41
N ASN A 21 9.54 12.88 -12.05
CA ASN A 21 9.61 13.70 -13.27
C ASN A 21 10.19 15.11 -13.00
N GLN A 22 9.87 15.68 -11.84
CA GLN A 22 10.42 16.98 -11.44
C GLN A 22 11.93 16.87 -11.17
N ILE A 23 12.34 15.85 -10.41
CA ILE A 23 13.74 15.54 -10.12
C ILE A 23 14.51 15.29 -11.42
N GLU A 24 13.93 14.56 -12.37
CA GLU A 24 14.53 14.31 -13.68
C GLU A 24 14.80 15.62 -14.43
N SER A 25 13.77 16.47 -14.54
CA SER A 25 13.85 17.74 -15.24
C SER A 25 14.86 18.70 -14.60
N GLU A 26 14.81 18.85 -13.28
CA GLU A 26 15.70 19.73 -12.52
C GLU A 26 17.16 19.23 -12.58
N ALA A 27 17.39 17.93 -12.39
CA ALA A 27 18.72 17.34 -12.48
C ALA A 27 19.29 17.42 -13.89
N ALA A 28 18.47 17.13 -14.91
CA ALA A 28 18.89 17.26 -16.31
C ALA A 28 19.24 18.70 -16.67
N ALA A 29 18.42 19.67 -16.23
CA ALA A 29 18.67 21.09 -16.45
C ALA A 29 19.98 21.57 -15.77
N ALA A 30 20.19 21.18 -14.52
CA ALA A 30 21.40 21.53 -13.77
C ALA A 30 22.67 20.97 -14.44
N VAL A 31 22.65 19.71 -14.88
CA VAL A 31 23.80 19.07 -15.54
C VAL A 31 24.03 19.64 -16.95
N LYS A 32 22.96 20.00 -17.67
CA LYS A 32 23.06 20.60 -19.01
C LYS A 32 23.65 22.01 -18.99
N ALA A 33 23.56 22.72 -17.86
CA ALA A 33 24.18 24.03 -17.69
C ALA A 33 25.72 23.98 -17.57
N ILE A 34 26.32 22.79 -17.39
CA ILE A 34 27.76 22.62 -17.26
C ILE A 34 28.44 22.77 -18.64
N PRO A 35 29.47 23.63 -18.79
CA PRO A 35 30.18 23.80 -20.05
C PRO A 35 30.75 22.47 -20.60
N GLY A 36 30.52 22.22 -21.89
CA GLY A 36 30.97 21.00 -22.57
C GLY A 36 29.96 19.84 -22.57
N VAL A 37 28.84 19.96 -21.85
CA VAL A 37 27.75 18.99 -21.87
C VAL A 37 26.83 19.26 -23.07
N LYS A 38 26.61 18.23 -23.90
CA LYS A 38 25.74 18.25 -25.10
C LYS A 38 24.44 17.51 -24.84
N ASN A 39 24.52 16.31 -24.26
CA ASN A 39 23.37 15.48 -23.93
C ASN A 39 23.46 15.00 -22.48
N VAL A 40 22.29 14.89 -21.84
CA VAL A 40 22.15 14.37 -20.49
C VAL A 40 21.17 13.20 -20.52
N SER A 41 21.56 12.07 -19.96
CA SER A 41 20.72 10.89 -19.73
C SER A 41 20.63 10.64 -18.24
N VAL A 42 19.43 10.79 -17.69
CA VAL A 42 19.14 10.52 -16.28
C VAL A 42 18.50 9.14 -16.21
N ASN A 43 19.12 8.22 -15.47
CA ASN A 43 18.52 6.94 -15.13
C ASN A 43 17.99 6.99 -13.70
N PHE A 44 16.95 6.22 -13.42
CA PHE A 44 16.44 6.07 -12.07
C PHE A 44 16.65 4.64 -11.59
N ASP A 45 17.11 4.54 -10.34
CA ASP A 45 17.06 3.32 -9.56
C ASP A 45 16.26 3.60 -8.28
N SER A 46 15.88 2.57 -7.55
CA SER A 46 15.23 2.74 -6.26
C SER A 46 15.79 1.78 -5.22
N ASN A 47 16.08 2.32 -4.03
CA ASN A 47 16.46 1.54 -2.87
C ASN A 47 15.48 1.86 -1.74
N VAL A 48 14.46 1.01 -1.61
CA VAL A 48 13.45 1.15 -0.57
C VAL A 48 14.08 0.89 0.80
N PRO A 49 14.06 1.83 1.75
CA PRO A 49 14.54 1.58 3.10
C PRO A 49 13.87 0.35 3.72
N THR A 50 14.64 -0.41 4.49
CA THR A 50 14.12 -1.56 5.24
C THR A 50 13.81 -1.11 6.67
N ASP A 51 12.62 -1.44 7.16
CA ASP A 51 12.26 -1.17 8.55
C ASP A 51 13.11 -2.05 9.46
N SER A 52 14.02 -1.44 10.21
CA SER A 52 14.93 -2.15 11.09
C SER A 52 14.20 -2.94 12.18
N ARG A 53 12.96 -2.57 12.51
CA ARG A 53 12.10 -3.32 13.45
C ARG A 53 11.62 -4.66 12.87
N LEU A 54 11.58 -4.81 11.55
CA LEU A 54 11.22 -6.07 10.90
C LEU A 54 12.33 -7.12 11.03
N MET A 55 13.60 -6.69 11.11
CA MET A 55 14.74 -7.61 11.23
C MET A 55 14.78 -8.41 12.55
N GLY A 56 14.00 -8.01 13.57
CA GLY A 56 14.05 -8.62 14.91
C GLY A 56 12.99 -9.70 15.20
N LYS A 57 11.94 -9.85 14.38
CA LYS A 57 10.83 -10.77 14.67
C LYS A 57 10.71 -11.97 13.73
N LEU A 58 10.77 -11.74 12.42
CA LEU A 58 10.71 -12.79 11.40
C LEU A 58 11.51 -12.35 10.17
N ASN A 59 12.42 -13.19 9.67
CA ASN A 59 13.23 -12.88 8.48
C ASN A 59 12.46 -13.23 7.18
N ILE A 60 11.44 -12.44 6.85
CA ILE A 60 10.48 -12.75 5.76
C ILE A 60 10.78 -12.04 4.43
N GLY A 61 11.96 -11.42 4.27
CA GLY A 61 12.33 -10.74 3.03
C GLY A 61 11.49 -9.50 2.69
N VAL A 62 10.68 -9.00 3.63
CA VAL A 62 9.81 -7.83 3.46
C VAL A 62 10.51 -6.60 4.04
N ARG A 63 10.66 -5.55 3.22
CA ARG A 63 11.25 -4.28 3.65
C ARG A 63 10.29 -3.40 4.45
N ASN A 64 9.01 -3.37 4.06
CA ASN A 64 7.98 -2.56 4.70
C ASN A 64 6.65 -3.30 4.76
N ALA A 65 5.96 -3.23 5.89
CA ALA A 65 4.65 -3.83 6.08
C ALA A 65 3.60 -2.75 6.38
N ILE A 66 2.60 -2.63 5.50
CA ILE A 66 1.55 -1.61 5.59
C ILE A 66 0.24 -2.31 5.91
N ALA A 67 -0.32 -2.04 7.09
CA ALA A 67 -1.65 -2.53 7.44
C ALA A 67 -2.73 -1.61 6.87
N VAL A 68 -3.75 -2.18 6.24
CA VAL A 68 -4.95 -1.45 5.82
C VAL A 68 -6.10 -1.87 6.73
N ALA A 69 -6.63 -0.91 7.47
CA ALA A 69 -7.66 -1.15 8.47
C ALA A 69 -8.91 -0.29 8.23
N SER A 70 -10.03 -0.72 8.79
CA SER A 70 -11.26 0.08 8.82
C SER A 70 -11.99 -0.09 10.15
N GLY A 71 -12.72 0.95 10.55
CA GLY A 71 -13.59 0.89 11.73
C GLY A 71 -14.79 -0.04 11.55
N LYS A 72 -15.28 -0.19 10.30
CA LYS A 72 -16.48 -0.96 9.95
C LYS A 72 -16.28 -1.83 8.71
N GLY A 73 -17.14 -2.85 8.58
CA GLY A 73 -17.34 -3.56 7.32
C GLY A 73 -18.03 -2.68 6.28
N GLY A 74 -17.82 -2.97 5.00
CA GLY A 74 -18.51 -2.31 3.89
C GLY A 74 -17.94 -0.96 3.43
N VAL A 75 -16.86 -0.44 4.04
CA VAL A 75 -16.24 0.84 3.63
C VAL A 75 -15.35 0.73 2.38
N GLY A 76 -15.23 -0.46 1.78
CA GLY A 76 -14.34 -0.72 0.63
C GLY A 76 -12.86 -0.89 0.99
N LYS A 77 -12.54 -1.31 2.22
CA LYS A 77 -11.18 -1.60 2.70
C LYS A 77 -10.42 -2.54 1.77
N SER A 78 -10.95 -3.73 1.47
CA SER A 78 -10.30 -4.72 0.60
C SER A 78 -10.12 -4.22 -0.84
N THR A 79 -11.06 -3.40 -1.33
CA THR A 79 -10.93 -2.70 -2.62
C THR A 79 -9.73 -1.75 -2.60
N MET A 80 -9.56 -0.97 -1.52
CA MET A 80 -8.39 -0.11 -1.37
C MET A 80 -7.11 -0.92 -1.21
N SER A 81 -7.07 -1.94 -0.36
CA SER A 81 -5.91 -2.82 -0.17
C SER A 81 -5.42 -3.40 -1.50
N THR A 82 -6.33 -3.90 -2.32
CA THR A 82 -6.05 -4.46 -3.65
C THR A 82 -5.48 -3.41 -4.61
N ASN A 83 -6.17 -2.27 -4.76
CA ASN A 83 -5.75 -1.25 -5.73
C ASN A 83 -4.50 -0.47 -5.28
N LEU A 84 -4.25 -0.34 -3.98
CA LEU A 84 -3.01 0.24 -3.44
C LEU A 84 -1.82 -0.69 -3.70
N ALA A 85 -1.96 -1.99 -3.45
CA ALA A 85 -0.92 -2.97 -3.72
C ALA A 85 -0.55 -2.98 -5.21
N ILE A 86 -1.56 -2.98 -6.09
CA ILE A 86 -1.35 -2.95 -7.54
C ILE A 86 -0.74 -1.61 -7.97
N SER A 87 -1.20 -0.48 -7.44
CA SER A 87 -0.60 0.83 -7.75
C SER A 87 0.89 0.87 -7.40
N LEU A 88 1.28 0.37 -6.22
CA LEU A 88 2.69 0.27 -5.83
C LEU A 88 3.50 -0.64 -6.77
N ALA A 89 2.92 -1.75 -7.23
CA ALA A 89 3.57 -2.65 -8.18
C ALA A 89 3.73 -2.01 -9.57
N LEU A 90 2.71 -1.26 -10.04
CA LEU A 90 2.76 -0.53 -11.30
C LEU A 90 3.82 0.59 -11.31
N GLU A 91 4.14 1.15 -10.14
CA GLU A 91 5.26 2.07 -9.97
C GLU A 91 6.64 1.37 -9.96
N GLY A 92 6.67 0.03 -9.98
CA GLY A 92 7.88 -0.78 -10.06
C GLY A 92 8.34 -1.40 -8.74
N ALA A 93 7.56 -1.30 -7.67
CA ALA A 93 7.87 -1.95 -6.41
C ALA A 93 7.59 -3.46 -6.46
N ARG A 94 8.34 -4.26 -5.70
CA ARG A 94 8.01 -5.67 -5.46
C ARG A 94 6.99 -5.76 -4.34
N VAL A 95 5.76 -6.17 -4.66
CA VAL A 95 4.63 -6.08 -3.73
C VAL A 95 4.04 -7.44 -3.43
N GLY A 96 3.76 -7.67 -2.15
CA GLY A 96 2.87 -8.72 -1.68
C GLY A 96 1.58 -8.14 -1.14
N LEU A 97 0.49 -8.87 -1.28
CA LEU A 97 -0.80 -8.61 -0.64
C LEU A 97 -1.18 -9.81 0.22
N LEU A 98 -1.40 -9.55 1.50
CA LEU A 98 -1.88 -10.52 2.47
C LEU A 98 -3.32 -10.16 2.85
N ASP A 99 -4.26 -11.01 2.46
CA ASP A 99 -5.66 -10.92 2.87
C ASP A 99 -5.87 -11.71 4.17
N ALA A 100 -5.96 -10.97 5.28
CA ALA A 100 -6.17 -11.51 6.62
C ALA A 100 -7.65 -11.43 7.04
N ASP A 101 -8.57 -11.04 6.14
CA ASP A 101 -9.99 -10.94 6.44
C ASP A 101 -10.67 -12.31 6.35
N VAL A 102 -10.69 -13.03 7.48
CA VAL A 102 -11.31 -14.36 7.58
C VAL A 102 -12.82 -14.37 7.36
N TYR A 103 -13.50 -13.23 7.49
CA TYR A 103 -14.97 -13.15 7.43
C TYR A 103 -15.49 -12.82 6.04
N GLY A 104 -14.63 -12.34 5.14
CA GLY A 104 -14.98 -12.01 3.77
C GLY A 104 -13.74 -11.89 2.89
N PRO A 105 -13.01 -12.98 2.65
CA PRO A 105 -11.77 -12.95 1.88
C PRO A 105 -12.07 -12.80 0.38
N ASN A 106 -12.38 -11.57 -0.02
CA ASN A 106 -12.84 -11.24 -1.37
C ASN A 106 -11.69 -10.90 -2.33
N ILE A 107 -10.47 -10.76 -1.82
CA ILE A 107 -9.31 -10.31 -2.61
C ILE A 107 -8.95 -11.27 -3.75
N PRO A 108 -9.00 -12.62 -3.60
CA PRO A 108 -8.77 -13.52 -4.73
C PRO A 108 -9.71 -13.26 -5.91
N ILE A 109 -10.98 -12.96 -5.64
CA ILE A 109 -11.98 -12.60 -6.66
C ILE A 109 -11.59 -11.28 -7.32
N MET A 110 -11.29 -10.24 -6.51
CA MET A 110 -10.89 -8.92 -6.99
C MET A 110 -9.63 -8.93 -7.86
N MET A 111 -8.72 -9.88 -7.62
CA MET A 111 -7.50 -10.05 -8.41
C MET A 111 -7.66 -11.01 -9.60
N GLY A 112 -8.84 -11.60 -9.81
CA GLY A 112 -9.07 -12.59 -10.87
C GLY A 112 -8.27 -13.89 -10.68
N ILE A 113 -7.92 -14.23 -9.43
CA ILE A 113 -7.13 -15.41 -9.10
C ILE A 113 -8.07 -16.56 -8.75
N HIS A 114 -8.05 -17.59 -9.59
CA HIS A 114 -8.82 -18.83 -9.39
C HIS A 114 -7.94 -20.01 -8.93
N ASP A 115 -6.64 -19.92 -9.14
CA ASP A 115 -5.69 -20.95 -8.74
C ASP A 115 -5.44 -20.91 -7.23
N ARG A 116 -5.39 -22.09 -6.60
CA ARG A 116 -4.96 -22.23 -5.21
C ARG A 116 -3.43 -22.15 -5.12
N PRO A 117 -2.87 -21.65 -4.00
CA PRO A 117 -1.43 -21.70 -3.73
C PRO A 117 -0.89 -23.12 -3.85
N ARG A 118 0.31 -23.26 -4.43
CA ARG A 118 0.96 -24.56 -4.62
C ARG A 118 2.07 -24.76 -3.61
N ALA A 119 2.25 -25.98 -3.13
CA ALA A 119 3.41 -26.33 -2.32
C ALA A 119 4.60 -26.68 -3.22
N ARG A 120 5.77 -26.11 -2.95
CA ARG A 120 7.04 -26.44 -3.63
C ARG A 120 8.19 -26.22 -2.66
N ASP A 121 9.10 -27.19 -2.57
CA ASP A 121 10.32 -27.09 -1.75
C ASP A 121 10.03 -26.71 -0.27
N ASN A 122 9.00 -27.31 0.33
CA ASN A 122 8.48 -26.99 1.68
C ASN A 122 8.05 -25.52 1.89
N LYS A 123 7.82 -24.77 0.81
CA LYS A 123 7.24 -23.43 0.83
C LYS A 123 5.91 -23.39 0.09
N ILE A 124 5.06 -22.47 0.50
CA ILE A 124 3.84 -22.12 -0.21
C ILE A 124 4.20 -21.09 -1.29
N ILE A 125 3.94 -21.41 -2.55
CA ILE A 125 4.11 -20.50 -3.67
C ILE A 125 2.81 -19.71 -3.83
N PRO A 126 2.82 -18.40 -3.55
CA PRO A 126 1.62 -17.57 -3.69
C PRO A 126 1.29 -17.38 -5.17
N PRO A 127 0.00 -17.40 -5.56
CA PRO A 127 -0.40 -16.92 -6.88
C PRO A 127 -0.02 -15.44 -7.05
N GLU A 128 0.18 -15.02 -8.29
CA GLU A 128 0.59 -13.67 -8.65
C GLU A 128 -0.33 -13.14 -9.76
N ALA A 129 -0.83 -11.91 -9.59
CA ALA A 129 -1.54 -11.18 -10.62
C ALA A 129 -1.18 -9.70 -10.54
N TYR A 130 -1.13 -9.02 -11.70
CA TYR A 130 -0.80 -7.60 -11.79
C TYR A 130 0.54 -7.20 -11.12
N GLY A 131 1.51 -8.12 -11.09
CA GLY A 131 2.81 -7.92 -10.43
C GLY A 131 2.76 -7.99 -8.89
N VAL A 132 1.65 -8.47 -8.32
CA VAL A 132 1.44 -8.59 -6.88
C VAL A 132 1.27 -10.05 -6.50
N LYS A 133 2.10 -10.53 -5.56
CA LYS A 133 1.94 -11.87 -4.96
C LYS A 133 0.81 -11.83 -3.93
N LEU A 134 -0.11 -12.78 -3.99
CA LEU A 134 -1.27 -12.84 -3.10
C LEU A 134 -1.23 -14.07 -2.18
N MET A 135 -1.46 -13.85 -0.89
CA MET A 135 -1.94 -14.89 0.02
C MET A 135 -3.22 -14.42 0.69
N SER A 136 -4.20 -15.32 0.79
CA SER A 136 -5.51 -15.01 1.36
C SER A 136 -6.00 -16.13 2.25
N MET A 137 -6.68 -15.74 3.34
CA MET A 137 -7.50 -16.66 4.14
C MET A 137 -8.54 -17.40 3.28
N GLY A 138 -9.01 -16.80 2.19
CA GLY A 138 -9.93 -17.41 1.23
C GLY A 138 -9.38 -18.64 0.52
N PHE A 139 -8.05 -18.84 0.51
CA PHE A 139 -7.45 -20.08 -0.01
C PHE A 139 -7.51 -21.25 0.97
N LEU A 140 -7.69 -20.98 2.26
CA LEU A 140 -7.77 -22.00 3.31
C LEU A 140 -9.21 -22.45 3.57
N ILE A 141 -10.19 -21.74 3.01
CA ILE A 141 -11.62 -22.00 3.24
C ILE A 141 -12.16 -22.74 2.02
N ASP A 142 -12.77 -23.90 2.24
CA ASP A 142 -13.63 -24.49 1.23
C ASP A 142 -14.94 -23.68 1.19
N PRO A 143 -15.38 -23.16 0.02
CA PRO A 143 -16.62 -22.39 -0.09
C PRO A 143 -17.87 -23.15 0.41
N SER A 144 -17.80 -24.48 0.51
CA SER A 144 -18.89 -25.31 1.00
C SER A 144 -18.90 -25.51 2.53
N GLU A 145 -17.85 -25.08 3.24
CA GLU A 145 -17.69 -25.31 4.68
C GLU A 145 -17.74 -24.02 5.50
N ALA A 146 -18.60 -23.99 6.52
CA ALA A 146 -18.64 -22.89 7.49
C ALA A 146 -17.59 -23.13 8.59
N VAL A 147 -16.39 -22.58 8.41
CA VAL A 147 -15.31 -22.68 9.40
C VAL A 147 -15.47 -21.59 10.48
N ILE A 148 -15.55 -21.99 11.75
CA ILE A 148 -15.55 -21.06 12.88
C ILE A 148 -14.09 -20.70 13.22
N TRP A 149 -13.66 -19.51 12.81
CA TRP A 149 -12.33 -18.99 13.14
C TRP A 149 -12.25 -18.57 14.60
N ARG A 150 -11.30 -19.16 15.33
CA ARG A 150 -10.93 -18.75 16.70
C ARG A 150 -9.61 -17.99 16.68
N GLY A 151 -9.41 -17.05 17.61
CA GLY A 151 -8.20 -16.23 17.71
C GLY A 151 -6.87 -16.99 17.52
N PRO A 152 -6.64 -18.13 18.20
CA PRO A 152 -5.42 -18.93 18.01
C PRO A 152 -5.23 -19.50 16.60
N MET A 153 -6.33 -19.83 15.91
CA MET A 153 -6.27 -20.32 14.52
C MET A 153 -5.88 -19.19 13.57
N ILE A 154 -6.47 -18.01 13.76
CA ILE A 154 -6.14 -16.81 12.98
C ILE A 154 -4.66 -16.46 13.18
N HIS A 155 -4.20 -16.46 14.44
CA HIS A 155 -2.79 -16.21 14.76
C HIS A 155 -1.87 -17.21 14.05
N SER A 156 -2.19 -18.50 14.11
CA SER A 156 -1.39 -19.56 13.49
C SER A 156 -1.36 -19.44 11.96
N ALA A 157 -2.50 -19.13 11.33
CA ALA A 157 -2.59 -18.94 9.88
C ALA A 157 -1.82 -17.71 9.41
N ILE A 158 -1.93 -16.57 10.11
CA ILE A 158 -1.13 -15.37 9.80
C ILE A 158 0.36 -15.69 9.93
N ARG A 159 0.77 -16.36 11.01
CA ARG A 159 2.17 -16.75 11.21
C ARG A 159 2.66 -17.66 10.08
N GLN A 160 1.88 -18.67 9.70
CA GLN A 160 2.19 -19.55 8.57
C GLN A 160 2.34 -18.76 7.26
N PHE A 161 1.46 -17.79 7.01
CA PHE A 161 1.57 -16.95 5.81
C PHE A 161 2.82 -16.07 5.81
N LEU A 162 3.31 -15.66 6.98
CA LEU A 162 4.56 -14.91 7.07
C LEU A 162 5.78 -15.82 6.92
N GLU A 163 5.79 -16.98 7.56
CA GLU A 163 6.96 -17.87 7.64
C GLU A 163 7.10 -18.82 6.44
N ASP A 164 6.01 -19.43 5.99
CA ASP A 164 6.04 -20.57 5.06
C ASP A 164 5.77 -20.19 3.60
N VAL A 165 5.34 -18.96 3.35
CA VAL A 165 5.11 -18.47 1.99
C VAL A 165 6.41 -17.97 1.38
N ASN A 166 6.65 -18.32 0.11
CA ASN A 166 7.77 -17.81 -0.66
C ASN A 166 7.44 -16.42 -1.24
N TRP A 167 7.46 -15.41 -0.36
CA TRP A 167 7.31 -14.01 -0.76
C TRP A 167 8.49 -13.51 -1.63
N GLY A 168 9.68 -14.11 -1.47
CA GLY A 168 10.91 -13.57 -2.05
C GLY A 168 11.32 -12.27 -1.35
N ASN A 169 11.92 -11.35 -2.10
CA ASN A 169 12.27 -10.02 -1.59
C ASN A 169 11.18 -9.02 -1.99
N LEU A 170 10.44 -8.51 -1.01
CA LEU A 170 9.39 -7.53 -1.20
C LEU A 170 9.81 -6.16 -0.67
N ASP A 171 9.47 -5.12 -1.43
CA ASP A 171 9.61 -3.74 -0.97
C ASP A 171 8.45 -3.35 -0.05
N TYR A 172 7.24 -3.84 -0.37
CA TYR A 172 6.03 -3.62 0.42
C TYR A 172 5.21 -4.91 0.56
N LEU A 173 4.75 -5.19 1.77
CA LEU A 173 3.66 -6.14 2.05
C LEU A 173 2.45 -5.32 2.52
N VAL A 174 1.41 -5.26 1.68
CA VAL A 174 0.12 -4.68 2.06
C VAL A 174 -0.70 -5.75 2.75
N VAL A 175 -1.27 -5.44 3.91
CA VAL A 175 -2.06 -6.40 4.69
C VAL A 175 -3.48 -5.89 4.87
N ASP A 176 -4.45 -6.59 4.26
CA ASP A 176 -5.88 -6.31 4.44
C ASP A 176 -6.36 -6.94 5.75
N LEU A 177 -6.60 -6.11 6.77
CA LEU A 177 -7.06 -6.57 8.07
C LEU A 177 -8.58 -6.81 8.07
N PRO A 178 -9.13 -7.71 8.89
CA PRO A 178 -10.59 -7.77 9.06
C PRO A 178 -11.14 -6.46 9.65
N PRO A 179 -12.44 -6.16 9.46
CA PRO A 179 -13.05 -4.95 10.00
C PRO A 179 -12.97 -4.90 11.53
N GLY A 180 -12.72 -3.70 12.06
CA GLY A 180 -12.68 -3.44 13.50
C GLY A 180 -11.33 -3.73 14.15
N THR A 181 -11.34 -3.87 15.48
CA THR A 181 -10.13 -4.02 16.32
C THR A 181 -9.98 -5.45 16.89
N GLY A 182 -10.22 -6.46 16.05
CA GLY A 182 -10.26 -7.87 16.46
C GLY A 182 -8.90 -8.57 16.56
N ASP A 183 -8.92 -9.87 16.88
CA ASP A 183 -7.74 -10.71 17.16
C ASP A 183 -6.74 -10.78 16.00
N ALA A 184 -7.17 -10.65 14.75
CA ALA A 184 -6.28 -10.68 13.59
C ALA A 184 -5.34 -9.47 13.56
N SER A 185 -5.85 -8.27 13.85
CA SER A 185 -5.05 -7.03 13.88
C SER A 185 -4.00 -7.08 14.99
N LEU A 186 -4.36 -7.62 16.15
CA LEU A 186 -3.42 -7.87 17.25
C LEU A 186 -2.39 -8.94 16.88
N SER A 187 -2.85 -10.07 16.30
CA SER A 187 -1.98 -11.17 15.88
C SER A 187 -0.95 -10.72 14.85
N LEU A 188 -1.36 -9.91 13.87
CA LEU A 188 -0.46 -9.35 12.87
C LEU A 188 0.57 -8.42 13.51
N ALA A 189 0.15 -7.44 14.34
CA ALA A 189 1.07 -6.52 15.00
C ALA A 189 2.05 -7.21 15.97
N GLN A 190 1.63 -8.33 16.55
CA GLN A 190 2.50 -9.17 17.39
C GLN A 190 3.53 -9.93 16.55
N SER A 191 3.09 -10.55 15.45
CA SER A 191 3.90 -11.42 14.59
C SER A 191 4.83 -10.65 13.65
N LEU A 192 4.39 -9.47 13.20
CA LEU A 192 5.08 -8.64 12.22
C LEU A 192 5.19 -7.20 12.71
N SER A 193 6.39 -6.63 12.62
CA SER A 193 6.59 -5.19 12.91
C SER A 193 6.02 -4.35 11.77
N LEU A 194 4.85 -3.77 11.97
CA LEU A 194 4.22 -2.92 10.96
C LEU A 194 4.96 -1.59 10.83
N THR A 195 5.30 -1.25 9.59
CA THR A 195 5.91 0.04 9.25
C THR A 195 4.93 1.17 9.50
N GLY A 196 3.66 0.95 9.15
CA GLY A 196 2.56 1.82 9.51
C GLY A 196 1.20 1.25 9.11
N ALA A 197 0.15 1.98 9.46
CA ALA A 197 -1.23 1.64 9.14
C ALA A 197 -1.93 2.77 8.37
N VAL A 198 -2.76 2.38 7.41
CA VAL A 198 -3.66 3.24 6.65
C VAL A 198 -5.09 2.93 7.07
N ILE A 199 -5.87 3.98 7.36
CA ILE A 199 -7.25 3.82 7.78
C ILE A 199 -8.20 4.19 6.67
N VAL A 200 -9.07 3.26 6.27
CA VAL A 200 -10.12 3.47 5.27
C VAL A 200 -11.44 3.76 5.97
N THR A 201 -12.11 4.83 5.57
CA THR A 201 -13.43 5.24 6.08
C THR A 201 -14.34 5.71 4.95
N THR A 202 -15.60 5.95 5.27
CA THR A 202 -16.55 6.71 4.44
C THR A 202 -16.90 8.04 5.14
N PRO A 203 -17.50 9.02 4.43
CA PRO A 203 -17.84 10.33 5.01
C PRO A 203 -18.87 10.31 6.14
N GLN A 204 -19.55 9.18 6.36
CA GLN A 204 -20.65 9.07 7.32
C GLN A 204 -20.15 9.24 8.76
N LYS A 205 -20.81 10.13 9.52
CA LYS A 205 -20.48 10.40 10.93
C LYS A 205 -20.41 9.14 11.81
N VAL A 206 -21.25 8.15 11.54
CA VAL A 206 -21.26 6.91 12.33
C VAL A 206 -20.02 6.05 12.07
N ALA A 207 -19.35 6.20 10.91
CA ALA A 207 -18.09 5.49 10.64
C ALA A 207 -16.91 6.10 11.42
N LEU A 208 -16.99 7.39 11.79
CA LEU A 208 -15.88 8.12 12.41
C LEU A 208 -15.54 7.62 13.82
N SER A 209 -16.54 7.20 14.62
CA SER A 209 -16.29 6.67 15.98
C SER A 209 -15.43 5.41 15.97
N ASP A 210 -15.63 4.56 14.95
CA ASP A 210 -14.93 3.29 14.87
C ASP A 210 -13.51 3.46 14.32
N VAL A 211 -13.32 4.49 13.49
CA VAL A 211 -11.99 4.92 13.05
C VAL A 211 -11.15 5.42 14.23
N VAL A 212 -11.72 6.24 15.13
CA VAL A 212 -11.01 6.68 16.34
C VAL A 212 -10.54 5.48 17.18
N ARG A 213 -11.36 4.43 17.28
CA ARG A 213 -10.98 3.20 17.98
C ARG A 213 -9.84 2.46 17.26
N GLY A 214 -9.89 2.36 15.94
CA GLY A 214 -8.81 1.78 15.12
C GLY A 214 -7.48 2.53 15.30
N VAL A 215 -7.52 3.86 15.24
CA VAL A 215 -6.33 4.72 15.47
C VAL A 215 -5.74 4.48 16.86
N LYS A 216 -6.56 4.47 17.91
CA LYS A 216 -6.11 4.20 19.29
C LYS A 216 -5.48 2.82 19.44
N MET A 217 -6.01 1.79 18.78
CA MET A 217 -5.44 0.45 18.79
C MET A 217 -4.01 0.44 18.22
N PHE A 218 -3.80 1.03 17.03
CA PHE A 218 -2.46 1.10 16.45
C PHE A 218 -1.50 1.95 17.28
N GLN A 219 -1.98 3.04 17.89
CA GLN A 219 -1.17 3.82 18.84
C GLN A 219 -0.74 2.98 20.05
N GLN A 220 -1.64 2.18 20.63
CA GLN A 220 -1.30 1.25 21.73
C GLN A 220 -0.29 0.18 21.30
N LEU A 221 -0.32 -0.21 20.03
CA LEU A 221 0.62 -1.17 19.43
C LEU A 221 1.92 -0.51 18.94
N ASN A 222 2.10 0.80 19.16
CA ASN A 222 3.22 1.60 18.67
C ASN A 222 3.41 1.52 17.14
N VAL A 223 2.30 1.39 16.40
CA VAL A 223 2.28 1.39 14.93
C VAL A 223 1.94 2.80 14.43
N PRO A 224 2.82 3.45 13.65
CA PRO A 224 2.53 4.76 13.06
C PRO A 224 1.30 4.72 12.16
N ILE A 225 0.42 5.72 12.26
CA ILE A 225 -0.65 5.91 11.28
C ILE A 225 -0.09 6.75 10.12
N LEU A 226 -0.03 6.15 8.93
CA LEU A 226 0.42 6.83 7.71
C LEU A 226 -0.62 7.81 7.18
N GLY A 227 -1.89 7.54 7.47
CA GLY A 227 -2.97 8.49 7.20
C GLY A 227 -4.33 7.83 6.95
N VAL A 228 -5.26 8.64 6.48
CA VAL A 228 -6.67 8.29 6.31
C VAL A 228 -7.09 8.45 4.85
N ILE A 229 -7.82 7.47 4.35
CA ILE A 229 -8.48 7.48 3.05
C ILE A 229 -10.00 7.61 3.26
N GLU A 230 -10.62 8.60 2.64
CA GLU A 230 -12.08 8.70 2.55
C GLU A 230 -12.55 8.05 1.24
N ASN A 231 -13.07 6.83 1.33
CA ASN A 231 -13.63 6.12 0.19
C ASN A 231 -15.12 6.47 -0.01
N MET A 232 -15.62 6.30 -1.23
CA MET A 232 -16.99 6.62 -1.62
C MET A 232 -17.38 8.06 -1.25
N SER A 233 -16.44 9.00 -1.42
CA SER A 233 -16.55 10.38 -0.93
C SER A 233 -17.65 11.17 -1.65
N TYR A 234 -17.73 10.99 -2.97
CA TYR A 234 -18.72 11.64 -3.82
C TYR A 234 -18.94 10.79 -5.07
N PHE A 235 -20.02 11.07 -5.80
CA PHE A 235 -20.35 10.47 -7.08
C PHE A 235 -20.52 11.57 -8.12
N VAL A 236 -19.94 11.40 -9.31
CA VAL A 236 -20.17 12.29 -10.45
C VAL A 236 -21.07 11.57 -11.44
N ALA A 237 -22.25 12.12 -11.69
CA ALA A 237 -23.20 11.53 -12.61
C ALA A 237 -22.64 11.61 -14.05
N PRO A 238 -22.54 10.48 -14.78
CA PRO A 238 -21.85 10.44 -16.08
C PRO A 238 -22.61 11.17 -17.20
N ASP A 239 -23.92 11.34 -17.05
CA ASP A 239 -24.81 12.00 -18.02
C ASP A 239 -24.79 13.53 -17.90
N THR A 240 -24.60 14.05 -16.68
CA THR A 240 -24.75 15.47 -16.35
C THR A 240 -23.46 16.12 -15.84
N GLY A 241 -22.46 15.33 -15.44
CA GLY A 241 -21.27 15.81 -14.74
C GLY A 241 -21.56 16.35 -13.33
N LYS A 242 -22.79 16.22 -12.84
CA LYS A 242 -23.18 16.75 -11.53
C LYS A 242 -22.62 15.88 -10.41
N ARG A 243 -21.99 16.54 -9.44
CA ARG A 243 -21.48 15.90 -8.22
C ARG A 243 -22.59 15.72 -7.18
N TYR A 244 -22.58 14.56 -6.53
CA TYR A 244 -23.47 14.17 -5.44
C TYR A 244 -22.64 13.61 -4.28
N ASP A 245 -22.79 14.19 -3.11
CA ASP A 245 -22.17 13.70 -1.87
C ASP A 245 -23.13 12.69 -1.21
N ILE A 246 -23.32 11.52 -1.85
CA ILE A 246 -24.36 10.52 -1.51
C ILE A 246 -24.32 10.15 -0.02
N PHE A 247 -23.12 10.02 0.55
CA PHE A 247 -22.90 9.62 1.93
C PHE A 247 -22.44 10.77 2.84
N GLY A 248 -22.54 12.01 2.36
CA GLY A 248 -21.84 13.18 2.91
C GLY A 248 -20.44 13.33 2.30
N HIS A 249 -19.66 14.29 2.79
CA HIS A 249 -18.31 14.58 2.31
C HIS A 249 -17.46 15.17 3.45
N GLY A 250 -16.15 14.87 3.44
CA GLY A 250 -15.17 15.51 4.32
C GLY A 250 -15.08 14.94 5.74
N GLY A 251 -15.83 13.88 6.05
CA GLY A 251 -15.83 13.26 7.38
C GLY A 251 -14.47 12.66 7.76
N GLY A 252 -13.80 12.02 6.80
CA GLY A 252 -12.46 11.45 6.92
C GLY A 252 -11.40 12.53 7.06
N ALA A 253 -11.51 13.64 6.33
CA ALA A 253 -10.58 14.78 6.46
C ALA A 253 -10.69 15.47 7.82
N ASP A 254 -11.91 15.70 8.30
CA ASP A 254 -12.14 16.26 9.64
C ASP A 254 -11.64 15.32 10.74
N MET A 255 -11.85 14.01 10.58
CA MET A 255 -11.34 13.02 11.53
C MET A 255 -9.81 12.98 11.52
N ALA A 256 -9.17 12.98 10.35
CA ALA A 256 -7.72 13.00 10.25
C ALA A 256 -7.13 14.19 11.02
N ARG A 257 -7.75 15.37 10.87
CA ARG A 257 -7.41 16.57 11.64
C ARG A 257 -7.62 16.37 13.15
N GLN A 258 -8.74 15.76 13.56
CA GLN A 258 -9.07 15.55 14.97
C GLN A 258 -8.07 14.62 15.69
N VAL A 259 -7.61 13.57 15.01
CA VAL A 259 -6.66 12.60 15.59
C VAL A 259 -5.20 12.92 15.29
N GLY A 260 -4.92 14.02 14.58
CA GLY A 260 -3.57 14.50 14.28
C GLY A 260 -2.80 13.63 13.29
N VAL A 261 -3.48 13.05 12.30
CA VAL A 261 -2.87 12.22 11.26
C VAL A 261 -3.11 12.83 9.87
N GLU A 262 -2.34 12.36 8.89
CA GLU A 262 -2.45 12.85 7.51
C GLU A 262 -3.75 12.39 6.84
N PHE A 263 -4.35 13.27 6.04
CA PHE A 263 -5.42 12.91 5.13
C PHE A 263 -4.82 12.61 3.75
N LEU A 264 -4.82 11.33 3.37
CA LEU A 264 -4.15 10.86 2.15
C LEU A 264 -4.94 11.24 0.89
N GLY A 265 -6.27 11.28 0.99
CA GLY A 265 -7.13 11.69 -0.11
C GLY A 265 -8.53 11.11 -0.03
N GLU A 266 -9.35 11.53 -0.98
CA GLU A 266 -10.69 11.02 -1.20
C GLU A 266 -10.77 10.22 -2.49
N VAL A 267 -11.54 9.13 -2.48
CA VAL A 267 -11.80 8.29 -3.66
C VAL A 267 -13.29 8.39 -4.01
N PRO A 268 -13.63 8.78 -5.25
CA PRO A 268 -15.02 8.85 -5.68
C PRO A 268 -15.65 7.45 -5.76
N LEU A 269 -16.97 7.41 -5.58
CA LEU A 269 -17.78 6.24 -5.88
C LEU A 269 -17.96 6.14 -7.40
N GLU A 270 -17.41 5.11 -8.02
CA GLU A 270 -17.59 4.84 -9.45
C GLU A 270 -18.12 3.40 -9.66
N PRO A 271 -19.14 3.19 -10.51
CA PRO A 271 -19.62 1.84 -10.84
C PRO A 271 -18.52 0.92 -11.38
N THR A 272 -17.58 1.48 -12.14
CA THR A 272 -16.43 0.78 -12.73
C THR A 272 -15.50 0.19 -11.67
N VAL A 273 -15.45 0.74 -10.46
CA VAL A 273 -14.68 0.17 -9.33
C VAL A 273 -15.30 -1.16 -8.88
N ARG A 274 -16.62 -1.21 -8.76
CA ARG A 274 -17.36 -2.45 -8.43
C ARG A 274 -17.22 -3.46 -9.55
N GLU A 275 -17.49 -3.06 -10.80
CA GLU A 275 -17.38 -3.92 -11.98
C GLU A 275 -15.99 -4.55 -12.09
N GLY A 276 -14.95 -3.73 -11.96
CA GLY A 276 -13.58 -4.21 -11.96
C GLY A 276 -13.28 -5.18 -10.82
N GLY A 277 -13.79 -4.92 -9.61
CA GLY A 277 -13.65 -5.86 -8.50
C GLY A 277 -14.35 -7.20 -8.73
N ASP A 278 -15.56 -7.19 -9.30
CA ASP A 278 -16.34 -8.41 -9.53
C ASP A 278 -15.79 -9.24 -10.71
N GLU A 279 -15.24 -8.57 -11.72
CA GLU A 279 -14.65 -9.21 -12.91
C GLU A 279 -13.17 -9.56 -12.74
N GLY A 280 -12.59 -9.29 -11.56
CA GLY A 280 -11.20 -9.55 -11.27
C GLY A 280 -10.21 -8.63 -11.99
N GLN A 281 -10.66 -7.46 -12.45
CA GLN A 281 -9.87 -6.41 -13.10
C GLN A 281 -9.94 -5.09 -12.31
N PRO A 282 -9.10 -4.90 -11.28
CA PRO A 282 -9.14 -3.73 -10.41
C PRO A 282 -9.05 -2.40 -11.17
N ILE A 283 -9.71 -1.35 -10.65
CA ILE A 283 -9.90 -0.07 -11.36
C ILE A 283 -8.60 0.55 -11.86
N VAL A 284 -7.51 0.45 -11.07
CA VAL A 284 -6.20 1.02 -11.42
C VAL A 284 -5.55 0.37 -12.65
N VAL A 285 -6.03 -0.81 -13.04
CA VAL A 285 -5.65 -1.55 -14.26
C VAL A 285 -6.71 -1.39 -15.35
N ARG A 286 -7.99 -1.56 -14.99
CA ARG A 286 -9.13 -1.55 -15.93
C ARG A 286 -9.30 -0.20 -16.62
N ASP A 287 -9.28 0.88 -15.85
CA ASP A 287 -9.39 2.26 -16.35
C ASP A 287 -8.42 3.16 -15.57
N PRO A 288 -7.13 3.19 -15.94
CA PRO A 288 -6.12 4.00 -15.28
C PRO A 288 -6.41 5.51 -15.30
N SER A 289 -7.25 5.97 -16.24
CA SER A 289 -7.63 7.37 -16.39
C SER A 289 -8.84 7.76 -15.54
N SER A 290 -9.54 6.80 -14.93
CA SER A 290 -10.71 7.10 -14.10
C SER A 290 -10.32 7.96 -12.90
N PRO A 291 -11.20 8.87 -12.44
CA PRO A 291 -10.99 9.64 -11.21
C PRO A 291 -10.64 8.78 -10.00
N ALA A 292 -11.28 7.63 -9.80
CA ALA A 292 -10.93 6.71 -8.72
C ALA A 292 -9.54 6.09 -8.90
N ALA A 293 -9.17 5.66 -10.11
CA ALA A 293 -7.84 5.12 -10.38
C ALA A 293 -6.74 6.14 -10.11
N GLN A 294 -6.91 7.38 -10.56
CA GLN A 294 -5.96 8.47 -10.33
C GLN A 294 -5.82 8.78 -8.84
N ALA A 295 -6.94 8.93 -8.13
CA ALA A 295 -6.93 9.18 -6.69
C ALA A 295 -6.21 8.06 -5.92
N ILE A 296 -6.45 6.79 -6.27
CA ILE A 296 -5.78 5.66 -5.60
C ILE A 296 -4.27 5.64 -5.90
N ARG A 297 -3.85 5.94 -7.13
CA ARG A 297 -2.43 6.03 -7.49
C ARG A 297 -1.73 7.14 -6.71
N GLU A 298 -2.34 8.32 -6.61
CA GLU A 298 -1.81 9.43 -5.81
C GLU A 298 -1.70 9.06 -4.33
N ILE A 299 -2.71 8.39 -3.78
CA ILE A 299 -2.68 7.88 -2.39
C ILE A 299 -1.54 6.87 -2.20
N ALA A 300 -1.33 5.95 -3.15
CA ALA A 300 -0.23 4.99 -3.08
C ALA A 300 1.14 5.68 -3.08
N GLN A 301 1.33 6.72 -3.89
CA GLN A 301 2.55 7.53 -3.92
C GLN A 301 2.77 8.28 -2.59
N LYS A 302 1.71 8.85 -2.00
CA LYS A 302 1.77 9.49 -0.66
C LYS A 302 2.15 8.48 0.42
N ILE A 303 1.57 7.28 0.41
CA ILE A 303 1.92 6.19 1.34
C ILE A 303 3.40 5.82 1.20
N ALA A 304 3.88 5.66 -0.03
CA ALA A 304 5.27 5.33 -0.30
C ALA A 304 6.24 6.41 0.20
N ALA A 305 5.88 7.69 0.00
CA ALA A 305 6.62 8.83 0.52
C ALA A 305 6.61 8.86 2.06
N ALA A 306 5.45 8.65 2.71
CA ALA A 306 5.32 8.61 4.16
C ALA A 306 6.16 7.47 4.77
N VAL A 307 6.18 6.30 4.14
CA VAL A 307 7.06 5.19 4.52
C VAL A 307 8.53 5.61 4.42
N SER A 308 8.95 6.25 3.33
CA SER A 308 10.32 6.75 3.21
C SER A 308 10.68 7.74 4.31
N VAL A 309 9.80 8.69 4.64
CA VAL A 309 10.03 9.69 5.69
C VAL A 309 10.14 9.06 7.08
N GLN A 310 9.34 8.04 7.39
CA GLN A 310 9.43 7.28 8.64
C GLN A 310 10.83 6.69 8.87
N HIS A 311 11.54 6.32 7.79
CA HIS A 311 12.91 5.81 7.88
C HIS A 311 13.97 6.91 8.00
N LEU A 312 13.65 8.15 7.62
CA LEU A 312 14.53 9.32 7.66
C LEU A 312 14.44 10.12 8.98
N GLY A 313 13.65 9.66 9.97
CA GLY A 313 13.65 10.21 11.32
C GLY A 313 15.05 10.23 11.96
N PRO A 314 15.29 10.94 13.08
CA PRO A 314 16.58 11.53 13.50
C PRO A 314 17.82 10.61 13.64
N ALA A 315 17.69 9.30 13.44
CA ALA A 315 18.78 8.34 13.35
C ALA A 315 19.22 7.99 11.90
N GLY A 316 18.42 8.33 10.89
CA GLY A 316 18.63 8.03 9.47
C GLY A 316 19.20 9.20 8.68
N GLY A 317 20.30 9.78 9.15
CA GLY A 317 21.06 10.72 8.34
C GLY A 317 21.56 10.03 7.06
N PHE A 318 21.58 10.75 5.94
CA PHE A 318 22.32 10.30 4.74
C PHE A 318 23.73 9.91 5.18
N GLN A 319 24.05 8.62 5.17
CA GLN A 319 25.45 8.21 5.12
C GLN A 319 25.95 8.70 3.76
N SER A 320 26.75 9.77 3.80
CA SER A 320 27.47 10.23 2.62
C SER A 320 28.24 9.06 2.04
N ASP A 321 27.97 8.74 0.79
CA ASP A 321 28.76 7.79 0.02
C ASP A 321 30.20 8.34 -0.02
N PRO A 322 31.22 7.61 0.50
CA PRO A 322 32.59 8.09 0.54
C PRO A 322 33.19 8.39 -0.84
N VAL A 323 32.50 7.99 -1.93
CA VAL A 323 32.93 8.24 -3.32
C VAL A 323 32.60 9.67 -3.79
N LEU A 324 31.62 10.36 -3.19
CA LEU A 324 31.27 11.74 -3.56
C LEU A 324 32.07 12.76 -2.73
N LYS A 325 33.39 12.79 -2.93
CA LYS A 325 34.17 14.01 -2.67
C LYS A 325 33.96 14.96 -3.84
N VAL A 326 33.11 15.96 -3.65
CA VAL A 326 33.08 17.15 -4.51
C VAL A 326 34.48 17.78 -4.42
N LEU A 327 35.23 17.70 -5.51
CA LEU A 327 36.48 18.41 -5.68
C LEU A 327 36.15 19.91 -5.76
N ASN A 328 36.54 20.66 -4.72
CA ASN A 328 36.75 22.10 -4.83
C ASN A 328 38.10 22.35 -5.49
#